data_AF-A0A4Q3HL94-F1
#
_entry.id   AF-A0A4Q3HL94-F1
#
_cell.length_a   1.000
_cell.length_b   1.000
_cell.length_c   1.000
_cell.angle_alpha   90.00
_cell.angle_beta   90.00
_cell.angle_gamma   90.00
#
_symmetry.space_group_name_H-M   'P 1'
#
loop_
_entity.id
_entity.type
_entity.pdbx_description
1 polymer ?
#
loop_
_entity_poly.entity_id
_entity_poly.type
_entity_poly.pdbx_seq_one_letter_code
_entity_poly.pdbx_strand_id
1 'polypeptide(L)'
;IEMSGMSPFPPIGQLTYLLTLPPYGFFWFQLVDSSEGPVWRTEPPEQMQDMVTMVVRRDLQELGEDSPLSQMFAKDILPPYLSKRRWFGSKGSILNSARLANVTPIAFANNILLGELEVDVAGKLDTYLLPLAVAWDETQPSALAQQLALARIRQGRRVGFLTDGFAMEGLARGVIRGLSERAVISGVSGALEFVGTDTLDQLNFNDDMPVTWLSAEQSNSSLIIGDLAMVKLIRHIFPGIHPEVEMTRYLTNVGYQNTGQLLGEVARTSPEGNRYTMIIVQRAIRNQGDAWNWMLGNLRRAIDEIVVTGLEGEGIDEHFKPLVNLSATIGTRLGELHVALAQPTDDEAFSPIWAGDADISRWRAGVTAQIDQSLTMLELNSEGLEGRAAEDARMILSRREDLFGLVETLSGFAISTLMTRTHG
;
A
#
# COMPACT_ATOMS: atom_id res chain seq x y z
N ILE A 1 -28.03 -0.16 -1.72
CA ILE A 1 -27.77 -1.34 -0.87
C ILE A 1 -28.61 -2.50 -1.41
N GLU A 2 -28.03 -3.68 -1.61
CA GLU A 2 -28.76 -4.92 -1.92
C GLU A 2 -29.31 -5.50 -0.61
N MET A 3 -30.60 -5.78 -0.58
CA MET A 3 -31.34 -6.00 0.66
C MET A 3 -31.28 -7.43 1.18
N SER A 4 -30.99 -8.43 0.34
CA SER A 4 -30.91 -9.82 0.78
C SER A 4 -29.64 -10.11 1.58
N GLY A 5 -28.53 -9.46 1.22
CA GLY A 5 -27.25 -9.55 1.94
C GLY A 5 -26.87 -8.29 2.72
N MET A 6 -27.72 -7.26 2.74
CA MET A 6 -27.43 -5.93 3.30
C MET A 6 -26.06 -5.40 2.85
N SER A 7 -25.70 -5.72 1.60
CA SER A 7 -24.39 -5.46 1.04
C SER A 7 -24.46 -4.20 0.17
N PRO A 8 -23.42 -3.36 0.14
CA PRO A 8 -23.45 -2.23 -0.74
C PRO A 8 -23.39 -2.74 -2.19
N PHE A 9 -24.26 -2.21 -3.03
CA PHE A 9 -24.29 -2.47 -4.47
C PHE A 9 -23.59 -1.30 -5.18
N PRO A 10 -23.00 -1.48 -6.37
CA PRO A 10 -22.47 -0.36 -7.14
C PRO A 10 -23.46 0.82 -7.20
N PRO A 11 -23.04 2.06 -6.96
CA PRO A 11 -23.93 3.21 -7.01
C PRO A 11 -24.24 3.55 -8.46
N ILE A 12 -25.32 4.31 -8.59
CA ILE A 12 -25.87 4.73 -9.87
C ILE A 12 -24.86 5.64 -10.56
N GLY A 13 -24.30 5.15 -11.67
CA GLY A 13 -23.35 5.85 -12.54
C GLY A 13 -23.80 5.82 -13.99
N GLN A 14 -22.92 6.24 -14.90
CA GLN A 14 -23.21 6.28 -16.34
C GLN A 14 -23.09 4.94 -17.05
N LEU A 15 -22.45 3.94 -16.43
CA LEU A 15 -22.30 2.60 -16.97
C LEU A 15 -23.52 1.74 -16.62
N THR A 16 -23.90 0.84 -17.53
CA THR A 16 -24.99 -0.13 -17.32
C THR A 16 -24.59 -1.21 -16.30
N TYR A 17 -25.55 -1.64 -15.47
CA TYR A 17 -25.37 -2.82 -14.64
C TYR A 17 -25.56 -4.08 -15.46
N LEU A 18 -24.62 -5.01 -15.36
CA LEU A 18 -24.77 -6.35 -15.91
C LEU A 18 -25.28 -7.28 -14.81
N LEU A 19 -26.56 -7.60 -14.85
CA LEU A 19 -27.26 -8.42 -13.87
C LEU A 19 -27.82 -9.67 -14.56
N THR A 20 -27.53 -10.84 -14.01
CA THR A 20 -28.14 -12.11 -14.45
C THR A 20 -29.25 -12.51 -13.48
N LEU A 21 -30.44 -12.77 -14.02
CA LEU A 21 -31.63 -13.13 -13.24
C LEU A 21 -32.15 -14.50 -13.69
N PRO A 22 -32.34 -15.48 -12.79
CA PRO A 22 -33.01 -16.73 -13.14
C PRO A 22 -34.53 -16.55 -13.28
N PRO A 23 -35.25 -17.53 -13.87
CA PRO A 23 -36.71 -17.51 -13.90
C PRO A 23 -37.30 -17.36 -12.48
N TYR A 24 -38.24 -16.43 -12.32
CA TYR A 24 -38.86 -16.06 -11.03
C TYR A 24 -37.91 -15.44 -9.98
N GLY A 25 -36.67 -15.11 -10.33
CA GLY A 25 -35.77 -14.33 -9.47
C GLY A 25 -36.19 -12.86 -9.39
N PHE A 26 -35.77 -12.18 -8.33
CA PHE A 26 -35.88 -10.73 -8.21
C PHE A 26 -34.63 -10.17 -7.49
N PHE A 27 -34.32 -8.91 -7.75
CA PHE A 27 -33.38 -8.14 -6.93
C PHE A 27 -34.15 -7.12 -6.11
N TRP A 28 -33.72 -6.91 -4.87
CA TRP A 28 -34.29 -5.90 -3.99
C TRP A 28 -33.19 -4.94 -3.56
N PHE A 29 -33.35 -3.67 -3.92
CA PHE A 29 -32.41 -2.62 -3.58
C PHE A 29 -33.07 -1.50 -2.77
N GLN A 30 -32.34 -0.94 -1.82
CA GLN A 30 -32.65 0.32 -1.16
C GLN A 30 -31.73 1.42 -1.70
N LEU A 31 -32.33 2.52 -2.16
CA LEU A 31 -31.61 3.76 -2.46
C LEU A 31 -31.26 4.48 -1.15
N VAL A 32 -30.02 4.94 -1.07
CA VAL A 32 -29.48 5.72 0.05
C VAL A 32 -28.60 6.82 -0.53
N ASP A 33 -28.62 8.01 0.06
CA ASP A 33 -27.86 9.18 -0.43
C ASP A 33 -26.34 9.00 -0.28
N SER A 34 -25.93 8.22 0.72
CA SER A 34 -24.54 7.80 0.88
C SER A 34 -24.49 6.44 1.58
N SER A 35 -23.69 5.54 1.02
CA SER A 35 -23.22 4.32 1.69
C SER A 35 -21.81 4.06 1.20
N GLU A 36 -20.93 3.56 2.07
CA GLU A 36 -19.67 3.00 1.62
C GLU A 36 -19.97 1.95 0.53
N GLY A 37 -19.34 2.09 -0.64
CA GLY A 37 -19.49 1.12 -1.72
C GLY A 37 -19.03 -0.27 -1.29
N PRO A 38 -19.33 -1.34 -2.05
CA PRO A 38 -18.84 -2.66 -1.69
C PRO A 38 -17.31 -2.62 -1.56
N VAL A 39 -16.73 -3.39 -0.65
CA VAL A 39 -15.28 -3.30 -0.35
C VAL A 39 -14.40 -3.61 -1.57
N TRP A 40 -14.92 -4.39 -2.52
CA TRP A 40 -14.29 -4.64 -3.82
C TRP A 40 -14.40 -3.49 -4.82
N ARG A 41 -15.27 -2.50 -4.57
CA ARG A 41 -15.41 -1.31 -5.39
C ARG A 41 -14.40 -0.28 -4.94
N THR A 42 -13.38 -0.13 -5.74
CA THR A 42 -12.52 1.04 -5.69
C THR A 42 -13.16 2.15 -6.51
N GLU A 43 -13.25 3.36 -5.96
CA GLU A 43 -13.55 4.49 -6.84
C GLU A 43 -12.42 4.61 -7.86
N PRO A 44 -12.75 4.74 -9.15
CA PRO A 44 -11.73 4.98 -10.15
C PRO A 44 -10.97 6.27 -9.77
N PRO A 45 -9.65 6.33 -10.03
CA PRO A 45 -8.89 7.55 -9.83
C PRO A 45 -9.59 8.71 -10.53
N GLU A 46 -9.67 9.86 -9.86
CA GLU A 46 -10.26 11.03 -10.48
C GLU A 46 -9.44 11.48 -11.69
N GLN A 47 -10.12 11.61 -12.83
CA GLN A 47 -9.55 12.15 -14.05
C GLN A 47 -9.41 13.69 -13.94
N MET A 48 -8.43 14.24 -14.64
CA MET A 48 -8.35 15.69 -14.87
C MET A 48 -9.41 16.10 -15.90
N GLN A 49 -10.36 16.94 -15.49
CA GLN A 49 -11.43 17.44 -16.38
C GLN A 49 -10.87 18.43 -17.43
N ASP A 50 -9.92 19.27 -17.03
CA ASP A 50 -9.20 20.20 -17.91
C ASP A 50 -7.71 19.88 -17.88
N MET A 51 -7.20 19.21 -18.92
CA MET A 51 -5.78 18.87 -19.04
C MET A 51 -5.01 19.95 -19.80
N VAL A 52 -3.95 20.47 -19.18
CA VAL A 52 -2.96 21.30 -19.87
C VAL A 52 -2.33 20.52 -21.01
N THR A 53 -2.06 21.16 -22.15
CA THR A 53 -1.35 20.55 -23.27
C THR A 53 0.13 20.92 -23.24
N MET A 54 0.98 19.92 -23.08
CA MET A 54 2.44 20.03 -23.14
C MET A 54 2.96 19.74 -24.55
N VAL A 55 3.93 20.51 -25.00
CA VAL A 55 4.62 20.28 -26.28
C VAL A 55 6.05 19.83 -26.01
N VAL A 56 6.34 18.57 -26.32
CA VAL A 56 7.67 17.96 -26.16
C VAL A 56 8.35 17.89 -27.53
N ARG A 57 9.64 18.23 -27.59
CA ARG A 57 10.38 18.34 -28.87
C ARG A 57 11.16 17.07 -29.19
N ARG A 58 11.88 16.54 -28.21
CA ARG A 58 12.78 15.39 -28.26
C ARG A 58 12.12 14.19 -27.59
N ASP A 59 12.02 14.19 -26.27
CA ASP A 59 11.47 13.10 -25.47
C ASP A 59 11.12 13.55 -24.03
N LEU A 60 10.59 12.66 -23.21
CA LEU A 60 10.18 12.97 -21.84
C LEU A 60 11.33 13.35 -20.90
N GLN A 61 12.60 13.08 -21.24
CA GLN A 61 13.74 13.45 -20.42
C GLN A 61 13.91 14.97 -20.33
N GLU A 62 13.33 15.74 -21.27
CA GLU A 62 13.23 17.21 -21.19
C GLU A 62 12.54 17.69 -19.90
N LEU A 63 11.71 16.85 -19.25
CA LEU A 63 11.09 17.17 -17.97
C LEU A 63 12.07 17.19 -16.80
N GLY A 64 13.20 16.48 -16.91
CA GLY A 64 14.27 16.49 -15.93
C GLY A 64 15.31 17.60 -16.16
N GLU A 65 15.23 18.31 -17.29
CA GLU A 65 16.09 19.45 -17.59
C GLU A 65 15.46 20.74 -17.06
N ASP A 66 16.26 21.68 -16.54
CA ASP A 66 15.75 23.02 -16.18
C ASP A 66 15.32 23.76 -17.46
N SER A 67 14.01 23.78 -17.70
CA SER A 67 13.42 24.24 -18.95
C SER A 67 12.04 24.86 -18.68
N PRO A 68 11.50 25.69 -19.59
CA PRO A 68 10.13 26.19 -19.46
C PRO A 68 9.08 25.07 -19.36
N LEU A 69 9.38 23.90 -19.95
CA LEU A 69 8.50 22.74 -19.90
C LEU A 69 8.47 22.09 -18.51
N SER A 70 9.63 21.92 -17.87
CA SER A 70 9.71 21.37 -16.51
C SER A 70 9.13 22.35 -15.47
N GLN A 71 9.30 23.65 -15.65
CA GLN A 71 8.68 24.69 -14.83
C GLN A 71 7.14 24.67 -14.94
N MET A 72 6.59 24.54 -16.17
CA MET A 72 5.16 24.36 -16.39
C MET A 72 4.65 23.07 -15.74
N PHE A 73 5.39 21.96 -15.89
CA PHE A 73 5.03 20.69 -15.28
C PHE A 73 4.96 20.79 -13.75
N ALA A 74 5.97 21.42 -13.13
CA ALA A 74 6.06 21.65 -11.70
C ALA A 74 4.94 22.54 -11.14
N LYS A 75 4.61 23.62 -11.85
CA LYS A 75 3.66 24.62 -11.35
C LYS A 75 2.20 24.30 -11.67
N ASP A 76 1.92 23.87 -12.90
CA ASP A 76 0.56 23.84 -13.44
C ASP A 76 -0.03 22.43 -13.50
N ILE A 77 0.81 21.39 -13.48
CA ILE A 77 0.39 20.00 -13.71
C ILE A 77 0.52 19.14 -12.45
N LEU A 78 1.68 19.15 -11.79
CA LEU A 78 1.92 18.31 -10.61
C LEU A 78 0.98 18.63 -9.43
N PRO A 79 0.76 19.90 -9.02
CA PRO A 79 -0.08 20.19 -7.86
C PRO A 79 -1.54 19.71 -7.98
N PRO A 80 -2.29 20.01 -9.06
CA PRO A 80 -3.66 19.51 -9.19
C PRO A 80 -3.71 18.00 -9.47
N TYR A 81 -2.65 17.41 -10.01
CA TYR A 81 -2.57 15.96 -10.18
C TYR A 81 -2.42 15.27 -8.82
N LEU A 82 -1.46 15.69 -8.01
CA LEU A 82 -1.13 15.08 -6.70
C LEU A 82 -2.30 15.16 -5.73
N SER A 83 -3.04 16.29 -5.70
CA SER A 83 -4.21 16.45 -4.81
C SER A 83 -5.32 15.43 -5.04
N LYS A 84 -5.39 14.84 -6.24
CA LYS A 84 -6.36 13.80 -6.62
C LYS A 84 -5.86 12.38 -6.36
N ARG A 85 -4.60 12.18 -5.97
CA ARG A 85 -4.02 10.84 -5.77
C ARG A 85 -4.20 10.38 -4.35
N ARG A 86 -4.73 9.16 -4.19
CA ARG A 86 -4.93 8.53 -2.88
C ARG A 86 -3.61 8.27 -2.15
N TRP A 87 -2.58 7.83 -2.89
CA TRP A 87 -1.24 7.58 -2.36
C TRP A 87 -0.49 8.85 -1.95
N PHE A 88 -0.98 10.03 -2.32
CA PHE A 88 -0.46 11.30 -1.84
C PHE A 88 -1.12 11.60 -0.48
N GLY A 89 -0.56 11.02 0.58
CA GLY A 89 -1.11 10.94 1.95
C GLY A 89 -1.21 12.26 2.72
N SER A 90 -1.12 13.40 2.05
CA SER A 90 -1.12 14.74 2.66
C SER A 90 -2.48 15.45 2.55
N LYS A 91 -3.58 14.71 2.54
CA LYS A 91 -4.94 15.28 2.47
C LYS A 91 -5.17 16.21 3.65
N GLY A 92 -5.34 17.51 3.36
CA GLY A 92 -5.55 18.56 4.37
C GLY A 92 -4.31 19.39 4.69
N SER A 93 -3.11 19.02 4.21
CA SER A 93 -1.89 19.83 4.35
C SER A 93 -1.69 20.75 3.14
N ILE A 94 -1.03 21.90 3.36
CA ILE A 94 -0.71 22.86 2.29
C ILE A 94 0.47 22.35 1.48
N LEU A 95 0.24 22.12 0.18
CA LEU A 95 1.26 21.83 -0.81
C LEU A 95 1.93 23.14 -1.25
N ASN A 96 3.20 23.34 -0.87
CA ASN A 96 3.95 24.56 -1.19
C ASN A 96 4.60 24.49 -2.57
N SER A 97 5.21 23.35 -2.91
CA SER A 97 5.84 23.13 -4.21
C SER A 97 5.94 21.64 -4.54
N ALA A 98 5.99 21.32 -5.83
CA ALA A 98 6.29 19.99 -6.34
C ALA A 98 7.17 20.12 -7.58
N ARG A 99 8.27 19.37 -7.67
CA ARG A 99 9.17 19.39 -8.82
C ARG A 99 9.74 18.00 -9.11
N LEU A 100 10.12 17.77 -10.35
CA LEU A 100 10.84 16.58 -10.76
C LEU A 100 12.33 16.78 -10.43
N ALA A 101 12.84 16.05 -9.43
CA ALA A 101 14.21 16.18 -8.95
C ALA A 101 15.18 15.29 -9.75
N ASN A 102 14.78 14.05 -10.02
CA ASN A 102 15.55 13.12 -10.83
C ASN A 102 14.66 12.41 -11.85
N VAL A 103 15.26 12.03 -12.97
CA VAL A 103 14.63 11.21 -14.00
C VAL A 103 15.56 10.10 -14.45
N THR A 104 15.06 8.87 -14.50
CA THR A 104 15.84 7.72 -14.97
C THR A 104 15.06 6.97 -16.05
N PRO A 105 15.50 6.99 -17.32
CA PRO A 105 14.81 6.28 -18.40
C PRO A 105 15.08 4.78 -18.32
N ILE A 106 14.03 3.97 -18.40
CA ILE A 106 14.13 2.52 -18.53
C ILE A 106 13.88 2.16 -20.00
N ALA A 107 14.96 2.09 -20.80
CA ALA A 107 14.88 1.87 -22.24
C ALA A 107 14.15 0.56 -22.61
N PHE A 108 14.38 -0.52 -21.85
CA PHE A 108 13.74 -1.81 -22.06
C PHE A 108 12.29 -1.90 -21.54
N ALA A 109 11.74 -0.80 -21.02
CA ALA A 109 10.36 -0.69 -20.55
C ALA A 109 9.54 0.26 -21.44
N ASN A 110 9.78 0.26 -22.77
CA ASN A 110 9.15 1.19 -23.72
C ASN A 110 9.39 2.67 -23.37
N ASN A 111 10.61 3.00 -22.91
CA ASN A 111 11.03 4.35 -22.51
C ASN A 111 10.18 4.98 -21.40
N ILE A 112 9.70 4.17 -20.44
CA ILE A 112 9.14 4.70 -19.21
C ILE A 112 10.24 5.45 -18.45
N LEU A 113 9.89 6.63 -17.96
CA LEU A 113 10.79 7.50 -17.21
C LEU A 113 10.45 7.40 -15.73
N LEU A 114 11.32 6.83 -14.90
CA LEU A 114 11.14 6.88 -13.44
C LEU A 114 11.45 8.29 -12.95
N GLY A 115 10.40 9.01 -12.55
CA GLY A 115 10.50 10.35 -12.00
C GLY A 115 10.52 10.34 -10.47
N GLU A 116 11.52 10.97 -9.88
CA GLU A 116 11.54 11.26 -8.44
C GLU A 116 11.07 12.70 -8.24
N LEU A 117 9.93 12.85 -7.58
CA LEU A 117 9.28 14.10 -7.27
C LEU A 117 9.66 14.57 -5.88
N GLU A 118 10.29 15.72 -5.77
CA GLU A 118 10.43 16.40 -4.50
C GLU A 118 9.20 17.28 -4.25
N VAL A 119 8.58 17.09 -3.10
CA VAL A 119 7.35 17.77 -2.72
C VAL A 119 7.50 18.39 -1.35
N ASP A 120 7.25 19.70 -1.26
CA ASP A 120 7.20 20.43 0.01
C ASP A 120 5.75 20.49 0.50
N VAL A 121 5.48 19.80 1.60
CA VAL A 121 4.21 19.81 2.30
C VAL A 121 4.41 20.40 3.69
N ALA A 122 3.82 21.57 3.93
CA ALA A 122 3.92 22.28 5.21
C ALA A 122 5.37 22.47 5.73
N GLY A 123 6.35 22.66 4.83
CA GLY A 123 7.76 22.85 5.16
C GLY A 123 8.57 21.56 5.31
N LYS A 124 7.94 20.39 5.14
CA LYS A 124 8.62 19.09 5.10
C LYS A 124 8.82 18.68 3.64
N LEU A 125 10.06 18.39 3.28
CA LEU A 125 10.41 17.87 1.96
C LEU A 125 10.29 16.34 1.96
N ASP A 126 9.38 15.81 1.16
CA ASP A 126 9.18 14.38 0.94
C ASP A 126 9.49 14.04 -0.54
N THR A 127 9.97 12.82 -0.80
CA THR A 127 10.27 12.36 -2.17
C THR A 127 9.27 11.29 -2.59
N TYR A 128 8.66 11.46 -3.75
CA TYR A 128 7.69 10.53 -4.31
C TYR A 128 8.16 9.95 -5.64
N LEU A 129 7.91 8.67 -5.88
CA LEU A 129 8.16 8.04 -7.17
C LEU A 129 6.93 8.12 -8.07
N LEU A 130 7.11 8.72 -9.23
CA LEU A 130 6.11 8.80 -10.30
C LEU A 130 6.75 8.36 -11.61
N PRO A 131 6.51 7.10 -12.04
CA PRO A 131 6.79 6.70 -13.41
C PRO A 131 6.00 7.58 -14.38
N LEU A 132 6.62 8.03 -15.46
CA LEU A 132 6.01 8.85 -16.50
C LEU A 132 6.08 8.11 -17.83
N ALA A 133 4.97 8.13 -18.56
CA ALA A 133 4.88 7.54 -19.88
C ALA A 133 3.96 8.35 -20.79
N VAL A 134 4.09 8.14 -22.10
CA VAL A 134 3.14 8.68 -23.08
C VAL A 134 2.21 7.58 -23.57
N ALA A 135 0.91 7.78 -23.39
CA ALA A 135 -0.12 6.97 -24.00
C ALA A 135 -0.64 7.67 -25.26
N TRP A 136 -0.24 7.19 -26.44
CA TRP A 136 -0.55 7.82 -27.72
C TRP A 136 -1.97 7.50 -28.18
N ASP A 137 -2.69 8.47 -28.72
CA ASP A 137 -4.09 8.27 -29.17
C ASP A 137 -4.20 7.17 -30.25
N GLU A 138 -3.19 7.07 -31.12
CA GLU A 138 -3.11 6.06 -32.18
C GLU A 138 -3.04 4.62 -31.65
N THR A 139 -2.63 4.44 -30.38
CA THR A 139 -2.54 3.14 -29.72
C THR A 139 -3.77 2.78 -28.90
N GLN A 140 -4.82 3.61 -28.93
CA GLN A 140 -6.03 3.46 -28.11
C GLN A 140 -5.69 3.23 -26.62
N PRO A 141 -5.30 4.30 -25.89
CA PRO A 141 -4.88 4.21 -24.49
C PRO A 141 -5.89 3.47 -23.62
N SER A 142 -5.38 2.61 -22.72
CA SER A 142 -6.22 1.90 -21.74
C SER A 142 -7.03 2.88 -20.88
N ALA A 143 -8.16 2.42 -20.34
CA ALA A 143 -8.98 3.24 -19.44
C ALA A 143 -8.17 3.73 -18.23
N LEU A 144 -7.29 2.88 -17.68
CA LEU A 144 -6.42 3.24 -16.56
C LEU A 144 -5.42 4.33 -16.95
N ALA A 145 -4.79 4.24 -18.13
CA ALA A 145 -3.87 5.26 -18.62
C ALA A 145 -4.58 6.62 -18.83
N GLN A 146 -5.86 6.62 -19.22
CA GLN A 146 -6.66 7.84 -19.33
C GLN A 146 -7.07 8.40 -17.96
N GLN A 147 -7.43 7.54 -17.00
CA GLN A 147 -7.79 7.92 -15.63
C GLN A 147 -6.60 8.50 -14.86
N LEU A 148 -5.40 7.97 -15.09
CA LEU A 148 -4.16 8.42 -14.46
C LEU A 148 -3.43 9.50 -15.27
N ALA A 149 -4.04 10.02 -16.34
CA ALA A 149 -3.45 11.07 -17.16
C ALA A 149 -3.22 12.37 -16.36
N LEU A 150 -2.03 12.94 -16.52
CA LEU A 150 -1.59 14.20 -15.94
C LEU A 150 -1.93 15.37 -16.86
N ALA A 151 -1.68 15.19 -18.16
CA ALA A 151 -1.74 16.26 -19.15
C ALA A 151 -1.95 15.67 -20.56
N ARG A 152 -2.37 16.51 -21.50
CA ARG A 152 -2.24 16.20 -22.93
C ARG A 152 -0.80 16.45 -23.35
N ILE A 153 -0.28 15.62 -24.24
CA ILE A 153 1.07 15.77 -24.76
C ILE A 153 1.05 15.74 -26.29
N ARG A 154 1.88 16.60 -26.89
CA ARG A 154 2.10 16.66 -28.33
C ARG A 154 3.60 16.55 -28.62
N GLN A 155 3.94 15.66 -29.55
CA GLN A 155 5.29 15.49 -30.08
C GLN A 155 5.21 15.46 -31.61
N GLY A 156 5.60 16.58 -32.24
CA GLY A 156 5.45 16.75 -33.70
C GLY A 156 3.99 16.61 -34.16
N ARG A 157 3.69 15.52 -34.86
CA ARG A 157 2.33 15.19 -35.37
C ARG A 157 1.54 14.28 -34.44
N ARG A 158 2.19 13.66 -33.46
CA ARG A 158 1.57 12.70 -32.53
C ARG A 158 0.99 13.46 -31.34
N VAL A 159 -0.17 13.01 -30.89
CA VAL A 159 -0.87 13.54 -29.71
C VAL A 159 -1.27 12.36 -28.83
N GLY A 160 -1.26 12.58 -27.52
CA GLY A 160 -1.63 11.57 -26.54
C GLY A 160 -1.77 12.18 -25.16
N PHE A 161 -1.64 11.34 -24.16
CA PHE A 161 -1.64 11.70 -22.76
C PHE A 161 -0.25 11.48 -22.15
N LEU A 162 0.24 12.45 -21.39
CA LEU A 162 1.24 12.18 -20.36
C LEU A 162 0.51 11.52 -19.20
N THR A 163 0.88 10.29 -18.87
CA THR A 163 0.21 9.49 -17.84
C THR A 163 1.22 8.92 -16.85
N ASP A 164 0.69 8.40 -15.75
CA ASP A 164 1.45 7.59 -14.81
C ASP A 164 1.91 6.30 -15.51
N GLY A 165 3.22 6.12 -15.62
CA GLY A 165 3.84 4.94 -16.21
C GLY A 165 3.46 3.64 -15.51
N PHE A 166 2.95 3.70 -14.27
CA PHE A 166 2.32 2.55 -13.61
C PHE A 166 1.18 1.93 -14.43
N ALA A 167 0.41 2.74 -15.18
CA ALA A 167 -0.68 2.26 -16.02
C ALA A 167 -0.23 1.47 -17.27
N MET A 168 1.08 1.44 -17.54
CA MET A 168 1.64 0.88 -18.76
C MET A 168 2.21 -0.51 -18.49
N GLU A 169 1.82 -1.51 -19.29
CA GLU A 169 2.40 -2.86 -19.21
C GLU A 169 3.93 -2.86 -19.37
N GLY A 170 4.47 -1.88 -20.09
CA GLY A 170 5.91 -1.69 -20.26
C GLY A 170 6.65 -1.62 -18.92
N LEU A 171 6.05 -1.05 -17.87
CA LEU A 171 6.69 -0.97 -16.55
C LEU A 171 6.78 -2.37 -15.94
N ALA A 172 5.65 -3.07 -15.89
CA ALA A 172 5.55 -4.41 -15.32
C ALA A 172 6.55 -5.38 -16.00
N ARG A 173 6.53 -5.42 -17.33
CA ARG A 173 7.39 -6.30 -18.14
C ARG A 173 8.86 -5.88 -18.06
N GLY A 174 9.10 -4.58 -18.14
CA GLY A 174 10.44 -4.01 -18.02
C GLY A 174 11.09 -4.34 -16.68
N VAL A 175 10.36 -4.21 -15.58
CA VAL A 175 10.87 -4.58 -14.24
C VAL A 175 11.27 -6.04 -14.17
N ILE A 176 10.40 -6.97 -14.59
CA ILE A 176 10.73 -8.40 -14.59
C ILE A 176 11.97 -8.70 -15.44
N ARG A 177 12.04 -8.11 -16.64
CA ARG A 177 13.19 -8.26 -17.52
C ARG A 177 14.47 -7.74 -16.87
N GLY A 178 14.44 -6.52 -16.34
CA GLY A 178 15.59 -5.90 -15.69
C GLY A 178 16.08 -6.71 -14.49
N LEU A 179 15.16 -7.26 -13.68
CA LEU A 179 15.50 -8.14 -12.55
C LEU A 179 16.13 -9.45 -13.02
N SER A 180 15.60 -10.05 -14.09
CA SER A 180 16.13 -11.30 -14.65
C SER A 180 17.54 -11.12 -15.20
N GLU A 181 17.76 -10.00 -15.91
CA GLU A 181 19.06 -9.63 -16.48
C GLU A 181 20.03 -9.03 -15.45
N ARG A 182 19.59 -8.78 -14.20
CA ARG A 182 20.29 -8.02 -13.16
C ARG A 182 20.88 -6.70 -13.71
N ALA A 183 20.04 -5.96 -14.44
CA ALA A 183 20.44 -4.75 -15.14
C ALA A 183 20.88 -3.64 -14.16
N VAL A 184 21.81 -2.81 -14.61
CA VAL A 184 22.22 -1.58 -13.92
C VAL A 184 22.17 -0.42 -14.91
N ILE A 185 21.47 0.64 -14.53
CA ILE A 185 21.38 1.89 -15.31
C ILE A 185 22.08 2.99 -14.51
N SER A 186 23.25 3.41 -14.99
CA SER A 186 23.99 4.53 -14.40
C SER A 186 23.52 5.87 -15.00
N GLY A 187 23.36 6.87 -14.15
CA GLY A 187 22.97 8.22 -14.55
C GLY A 187 23.43 9.28 -13.55
N VAL A 188 22.98 10.52 -13.75
CA VAL A 188 23.33 11.66 -12.89
C VAL A 188 22.82 11.51 -11.46
N SER A 189 21.70 10.80 -11.28
CA SER A 189 21.09 10.49 -9.99
C SER A 189 21.73 9.28 -9.29
N GLY A 190 22.80 8.70 -9.86
CA GLY A 190 23.46 7.51 -9.36
C GLY A 190 23.15 6.26 -10.18
N ALA A 191 23.13 5.09 -9.52
CA ALA A 191 22.91 3.80 -10.18
C ALA A 191 21.54 3.23 -9.82
N LEU A 192 20.69 2.98 -10.81
CA LEU A 192 19.47 2.21 -10.67
C LEU A 192 19.77 0.74 -10.91
N GLU A 193 19.64 -0.07 -9.87
CA GLU A 193 19.99 -1.48 -9.82
C GLU A 193 18.73 -2.34 -9.79
N PHE A 194 18.67 -3.32 -10.68
CA PHE A 194 17.64 -4.36 -10.69
C PHE A 194 18.22 -5.60 -10.02
N VAL A 195 17.81 -5.88 -8.78
CA VAL A 195 18.35 -6.95 -7.95
C VAL A 195 17.38 -8.14 -7.93
N GLY A 196 17.52 -9.04 -8.90
CA GLY A 196 16.78 -10.31 -8.95
C GLY A 196 17.33 -11.35 -7.97
N THR A 197 16.45 -12.16 -7.40
CA THR A 197 16.78 -13.30 -6.52
C THR A 197 16.78 -14.62 -7.28
N ASP A 198 17.38 -15.66 -6.71
CA ASP A 198 17.34 -17.01 -7.30
C ASP A 198 15.91 -17.58 -7.37
N THR A 199 14.99 -17.10 -6.53
CA THR A 199 13.56 -17.45 -6.59
C THR A 199 12.92 -16.94 -7.89
N LEU A 200 13.37 -15.81 -8.42
CA LEU A 200 12.89 -15.28 -9.70
C LEU A 200 13.27 -16.20 -10.86
N ASP A 201 14.50 -16.73 -10.87
CA ASP A 201 15.01 -17.57 -11.95
C ASP A 201 14.25 -18.92 -12.08
N GLN A 202 13.51 -19.31 -11.03
CA GLN A 202 12.65 -20.50 -11.04
C GLN A 202 11.29 -20.26 -11.71
N LEU A 203 10.96 -19.01 -12.05
CA LEU A 203 9.71 -18.62 -12.66
C LEU A 203 9.90 -18.35 -14.16
N ASN A 204 8.97 -18.86 -14.96
CA ASN A 204 8.97 -18.65 -16.41
C ASN A 204 8.00 -17.54 -16.78
N PHE A 205 8.50 -16.32 -16.97
CA PHE A 205 7.71 -15.21 -17.50
C PHE A 205 7.66 -15.25 -19.03
N ASN A 206 6.51 -14.90 -19.59
CA ASN A 206 6.36 -14.70 -21.03
C ASN A 206 5.54 -13.45 -21.32
N ASP A 207 5.62 -12.97 -22.57
CA ASP A 207 4.98 -11.72 -22.98
C ASP A 207 3.44 -11.83 -23.08
N ASP A 208 2.89 -13.04 -23.11
CA ASP A 208 1.44 -13.27 -23.17
C ASP A 208 0.76 -13.27 -21.79
N MET A 209 1.54 -13.24 -20.71
CA MET A 209 0.97 -13.21 -19.35
C MET A 209 0.14 -11.95 -19.12
N PRO A 210 -1.07 -12.08 -18.55
CA PRO A 210 -1.91 -10.93 -18.25
C PRO A 210 -1.30 -10.08 -17.13
N VAL A 211 -1.42 -8.76 -17.29
CA VAL A 211 -1.09 -7.78 -16.25
C VAL A 211 -2.40 -7.28 -15.63
N THR A 212 -2.54 -7.41 -14.32
CA THR A 212 -3.74 -7.01 -13.59
C THR A 212 -3.37 -5.97 -12.54
N TRP A 213 -3.88 -4.75 -12.68
CA TRP A 213 -3.65 -3.67 -11.71
C TRP A 213 -4.59 -3.82 -10.52
N LEU A 214 -4.02 -3.70 -9.31
CA LEU A 214 -4.78 -3.74 -8.08
C LEU A 214 -5.19 -2.33 -7.69
N SER A 215 -6.46 -2.18 -7.36
CA SER A 215 -7.07 -0.89 -7.07
C SER A 215 -7.09 -0.56 -5.57
N ALA A 216 -6.72 -1.52 -4.70
CA ALA A 216 -6.99 -1.47 -3.25
C ALA A 216 -5.88 -0.89 -2.36
N GLU A 217 -4.81 -0.28 -2.89
CA GLU A 217 -3.66 0.11 -2.07
C GLU A 217 -3.65 1.59 -1.66
N GLN A 218 -3.45 1.83 -0.36
CA GLN A 218 -3.53 3.15 0.27
C GLN A 218 -2.27 4.00 0.07
N SER A 219 -1.08 3.42 0.17
CA SER A 219 0.20 4.14 0.11
C SER A 219 1.08 3.80 -1.09
N ASN A 220 0.82 2.67 -1.75
CA ASN A 220 1.62 2.17 -2.88
C ASN A 220 0.72 1.81 -4.07
N SER A 221 1.32 1.42 -5.18
CA SER A 221 0.58 0.98 -6.37
C SER A 221 1.08 -0.40 -6.79
N SER A 222 0.18 -1.38 -6.87
CA SER A 222 0.58 -2.75 -7.18
C SER A 222 -0.17 -3.37 -8.34
N LEU A 223 0.51 -4.27 -9.04
CA LEU A 223 -0.03 -5.07 -10.13
C LEU A 223 0.44 -6.52 -10.01
N ILE A 224 -0.30 -7.42 -10.64
CA ILE A 224 0.01 -8.85 -10.71
C ILE A 224 0.29 -9.22 -12.17
N ILE A 225 1.33 -10.04 -12.39
CA ILE A 225 1.70 -10.61 -13.69
C ILE A 225 1.47 -12.12 -13.63
N GLY A 226 0.48 -12.61 -14.41
CA GLY A 226 0.23 -14.04 -14.61
C GLY A 226 -0.01 -14.86 -13.34
N ASP A 227 -0.49 -14.26 -12.26
CA ASP A 227 -0.56 -14.83 -10.90
C ASP A 227 0.77 -15.34 -10.33
N LEU A 228 1.90 -14.96 -10.94
CA LEU A 228 3.24 -15.39 -10.51
C LEU A 228 3.94 -14.31 -9.69
N ALA A 229 3.86 -13.06 -10.13
CA ALA A 229 4.55 -11.94 -9.50
C ALA A 229 3.60 -10.80 -9.18
N MET A 230 3.73 -10.27 -7.98
CA MET A 230 3.19 -9.00 -7.53
C MET A 230 4.30 -7.95 -7.65
N VAL A 231 4.09 -6.93 -8.46
CA VAL A 231 4.99 -5.78 -8.58
C VAL A 231 4.39 -4.62 -7.81
N LYS A 232 5.11 -4.15 -6.80
CA LYS A 232 4.71 -3.06 -5.91
C LYS A 232 5.60 -1.85 -6.14
N LEU A 233 5.02 -0.80 -6.69
CA LEU A 233 5.65 0.51 -6.88
C LEU A 233 5.55 1.31 -5.57
N ILE A 234 6.70 1.62 -4.98
CA ILE A 234 6.79 2.40 -3.74
C ILE A 234 6.60 3.87 -4.07
N ARG A 235 5.49 4.48 -3.63
CA ARG A 235 5.17 5.87 -4.01
C ARG A 235 5.90 6.89 -3.18
N HIS A 236 6.03 6.69 -1.88
CA HIS A 236 6.81 7.57 -1.00
C HIS A 236 8.13 6.89 -0.67
N ILE A 237 9.23 7.45 -1.17
CA ILE A 237 10.56 6.85 -1.06
C ILE A 237 11.43 7.65 -0.08
N PHE A 238 12.27 6.95 0.67
CA PHE A 238 13.17 7.52 1.67
C PHE A 238 14.53 6.83 1.60
N PRO A 239 15.60 7.49 2.07
CA PRO A 239 16.93 6.90 2.10
C PRO A 239 16.98 5.75 3.11
N GLY A 240 17.76 4.71 2.78
CA GLY A 240 17.97 3.55 3.61
C GLY A 240 17.33 2.28 3.02
N ILE A 241 17.48 1.18 3.77
CA ILE A 241 16.87 -0.09 3.40
C ILE A 241 15.37 0.00 3.72
N HIS A 242 14.54 -0.35 2.74
CA HIS A 242 13.09 -0.38 2.96
C HIS A 242 12.71 -1.59 3.83
N PRO A 243 11.98 -1.42 4.95
CA PRO A 243 11.69 -2.51 5.89
C PRO A 243 11.04 -3.73 5.24
N GLU A 244 10.14 -3.53 4.28
CA GLU A 244 9.50 -4.62 3.55
C GLU A 244 10.50 -5.45 2.73
N VAL A 245 11.50 -4.82 2.09
CA VAL A 245 12.53 -5.57 1.37
C VAL A 245 13.38 -6.35 2.36
N GLU A 246 13.85 -5.68 3.40
CA GLU A 246 14.72 -6.28 4.43
C GLU A 246 14.07 -7.53 5.04
N MET A 247 12.84 -7.38 5.55
CA MET A 247 12.06 -8.44 6.16
C MET A 247 11.76 -9.57 5.18
N THR A 248 11.29 -9.23 3.97
CA THR A 248 10.91 -10.27 3.00
C THR A 248 12.13 -11.01 2.48
N ARG A 249 13.27 -10.34 2.30
CA ARG A 249 14.55 -10.95 1.91
C ARG A 249 14.99 -11.96 2.97
N TYR A 250 15.02 -11.56 4.23
CA TYR A 250 15.38 -12.45 5.33
C TYR A 250 14.45 -13.67 5.38
N LEU A 251 13.12 -13.45 5.40
CA LEU A 251 12.13 -14.52 5.45
C LEU A 251 12.22 -15.48 4.26
N THR A 252 12.53 -14.96 3.06
CA THR A 252 12.76 -15.79 1.87
C THR A 252 14.00 -16.66 2.04
N ASN A 253 15.10 -16.09 2.56
CA ASN A 253 16.36 -16.80 2.76
C ASN A 253 16.28 -17.90 3.81
N VAL A 254 15.55 -17.67 4.92
CA VAL A 254 15.30 -18.71 5.94
C VAL A 254 14.19 -19.68 5.56
N GLY A 255 13.61 -19.54 4.36
CA GLY A 255 12.64 -20.48 3.80
C GLY A 255 11.24 -20.40 4.39
N TYR A 256 10.84 -19.28 5.00
CA TYR A 256 9.50 -19.10 5.54
C TYR A 256 8.44 -19.05 4.41
N GLN A 257 7.49 -19.99 4.42
CA GLN A 257 6.57 -20.23 3.29
C GLN A 257 5.25 -19.45 3.36
N ASN A 258 4.87 -18.91 4.52
CA ASN A 258 3.57 -18.24 4.70
C ASN A 258 3.64 -16.72 4.43
N THR A 259 4.56 -16.29 3.57
CA THR A 259 4.66 -14.92 3.05
C THR A 259 4.99 -14.93 1.57
N GLY A 260 4.75 -13.81 0.88
CA GLY A 260 5.12 -13.65 -0.52
C GLY A 260 6.64 -13.63 -0.64
N GLN A 261 7.24 -14.68 -1.21
CA GLN A 261 8.69 -14.75 -1.37
C GLN A 261 9.19 -13.59 -2.22
N LEU A 262 10.31 -12.97 -1.81
CA LEU A 262 10.93 -11.90 -2.58
C LEU A 262 11.45 -12.48 -3.90
N LEU A 263 11.04 -11.87 -5.01
CA LEU A 263 11.56 -12.16 -6.34
C LEU A 263 12.66 -11.17 -6.72
N GLY A 264 12.55 -9.91 -6.29
CA GLY A 264 13.60 -8.92 -6.46
C GLY A 264 13.20 -7.52 -6.01
N GLU A 265 14.14 -6.60 -6.12
CA GLU A 265 13.90 -5.17 -5.90
C GLU A 265 14.54 -4.32 -6.98
N VAL A 266 13.94 -3.17 -7.26
CA VAL A 266 14.58 -2.10 -8.03
C VAL A 266 14.91 -0.99 -7.05
N ALA A 267 16.18 -0.64 -6.96
CA ALA A 267 16.67 0.37 -6.02
C ALA A 267 17.65 1.32 -6.70
N ARG A 268 17.65 2.58 -6.29
CA ARG A 268 18.65 3.56 -6.72
C ARG A 268 19.64 3.83 -5.60
N THR A 269 20.92 3.74 -5.90
CA THR A 269 21.99 4.21 -5.02
C THR A 269 22.48 5.57 -5.52
N SER A 270 22.33 6.61 -4.71
CA SER A 270 22.75 7.99 -5.06
C SER A 270 24.27 8.13 -5.13
N PRO A 271 24.80 9.19 -5.75
CA PRO A 271 26.24 9.48 -5.73
C PRO A 271 26.83 9.60 -4.32
N GLU A 272 26.00 10.00 -3.35
CA GLU A 272 26.34 10.09 -1.92
C GLU A 272 26.27 8.74 -1.19
N GLY A 273 25.87 7.67 -1.87
CA GLY A 273 25.76 6.32 -1.31
C GLY A 273 24.41 6.01 -0.65
N ASN A 274 23.42 6.91 -0.71
CA ASN A 274 22.10 6.66 -0.14
C ASN A 274 21.30 5.72 -1.04
N ARG A 275 20.79 4.61 -0.50
CA ARG A 275 19.93 3.65 -1.21
C ARG A 275 18.46 4.05 -1.08
N TYR A 276 17.71 3.98 -2.17
CA TYR A 276 16.27 4.23 -2.24
C TYR A 276 15.58 3.05 -2.90
N THR A 277 14.71 2.36 -2.18
CA THR A 277 13.90 1.29 -2.78
C THR A 277 12.75 1.90 -3.57
N MET A 278 12.64 1.52 -4.85
CA MET A 278 11.65 2.08 -5.78
C MET A 278 10.53 1.09 -6.10
N ILE A 279 10.89 -0.17 -6.33
CA ILE A 279 9.94 -1.23 -6.70
C ILE A 279 10.32 -2.49 -5.96
N ILE A 280 9.32 -3.18 -5.40
CA ILE A 280 9.47 -4.48 -4.75
C ILE A 280 8.69 -5.49 -5.60
N VAL A 281 9.30 -6.64 -5.90
CA VAL A 281 8.63 -7.73 -6.60
C VAL A 281 8.61 -8.96 -5.70
N GLN A 282 7.41 -9.46 -5.42
CA GLN A 282 7.17 -10.64 -4.60
C GLN A 282 6.38 -11.67 -5.38
N ARG A 283 6.43 -12.93 -4.95
CA ARG A 283 5.56 -13.98 -5.50
C ARG A 283 4.11 -13.61 -5.20
N ALA A 284 3.27 -13.61 -6.23
CA ALA A 284 1.85 -13.36 -6.04
C ALA A 284 1.21 -14.53 -5.26
N ILE A 285 0.43 -14.19 -4.23
CA ILE A 285 -0.33 -15.16 -3.46
C ILE A 285 -1.77 -15.10 -3.94
N ARG A 286 -2.25 -16.21 -4.52
CA ARG A 286 -3.67 -16.38 -4.81
C ARG A 286 -4.45 -16.43 -3.50
N ASN A 287 -5.34 -15.47 -3.32
CA ASN A 287 -6.21 -15.40 -2.15
C ASN A 287 -7.66 -15.11 -2.57
N GLN A 288 -8.59 -15.33 -1.66
CA GLN A 288 -10.02 -15.06 -1.85
C GLN A 288 -10.46 -13.95 -0.90
N GLY A 289 -9.77 -12.80 -0.98
CA GLY A 289 -10.01 -11.64 -0.12
C GLY A 289 -9.14 -11.65 1.14
N ASP A 290 -9.46 -10.73 2.05
CA ASP A 290 -8.73 -10.53 3.30
C ASP A 290 -9.47 -11.11 4.52
N ALA A 291 -8.68 -11.44 5.55
CA ALA A 291 -9.18 -12.06 6.78
C ALA A 291 -10.15 -11.14 7.55
N TRP A 292 -10.04 -9.83 7.41
CA TRP A 292 -10.90 -8.86 8.11
C TRP A 292 -12.33 -8.92 7.58
N ASN A 293 -12.50 -8.76 6.27
CA ASN A 293 -13.80 -8.85 5.62
C ASN A 293 -14.41 -10.25 5.76
N TRP A 294 -13.58 -11.29 5.64
CA TRP A 294 -14.03 -12.66 5.88
C TRP A 294 -14.55 -12.83 7.31
N MET A 295 -13.80 -12.36 8.32
CA MET A 295 -14.19 -12.45 9.73
C MET A 295 -15.50 -11.71 9.99
N LEU A 296 -15.61 -10.45 9.56
CA LEU A 296 -16.83 -9.65 9.77
C LEU A 296 -18.05 -10.24 9.07
N GLY A 297 -17.90 -10.71 7.83
CA GLY A 297 -19.00 -11.32 7.08
C GLY A 297 -19.51 -12.60 7.73
N ASN A 298 -18.60 -13.47 8.19
CA ASN A 298 -18.98 -14.71 8.88
C ASN A 298 -19.53 -14.44 10.28
N LEU A 299 -19.01 -13.44 11.00
CA LEU A 299 -19.52 -13.04 12.30
C LEU A 299 -20.96 -12.52 12.22
N ARG A 300 -21.25 -11.65 11.24
CA ARG A 300 -22.61 -11.17 11.00
C ARG A 300 -23.55 -12.34 10.69
N ARG A 301 -23.16 -13.23 9.77
CA ARG A 301 -23.98 -14.41 9.43
C ARG A 301 -24.26 -15.30 10.64
N ALA A 302 -23.24 -15.57 11.46
CA ALA A 302 -23.41 -16.38 12.67
C ALA A 302 -24.41 -15.75 13.63
N ILE A 303 -24.30 -14.44 13.88
CA ILE A 303 -25.23 -13.71 14.76
C ILE A 303 -26.66 -13.75 14.20
N ASP A 304 -26.84 -13.47 12.91
CA ASP A 304 -28.16 -13.47 12.27
C ASP A 304 -28.83 -14.86 12.36
N GLU A 305 -28.07 -15.93 12.10
CA GLU A 305 -28.56 -17.31 12.22
C GLU A 305 -28.98 -17.66 13.65
N ILE A 306 -28.16 -17.32 14.65
CA ILE A 306 -28.47 -17.56 16.07
C ILE A 306 -29.76 -16.84 16.48
N VAL A 307 -29.91 -15.58 16.08
CA VAL A 307 -31.10 -14.77 16.39
C VAL A 307 -32.35 -15.35 15.74
N VAL A 308 -32.27 -15.79 14.48
CA VAL A 308 -33.41 -16.35 13.74
C VAL A 308 -33.82 -17.72 14.26
N THR A 309 -32.86 -18.57 14.63
CA THR A 309 -33.11 -19.96 15.05
C THR A 309 -33.40 -20.09 16.54
N GLY A 310 -33.10 -19.07 17.35
CA GLY A 310 -33.28 -19.12 18.80
C GLY A 310 -32.40 -20.17 19.47
N LEU A 311 -31.21 -20.42 18.91
CA LEU A 311 -30.28 -21.42 19.43
C LEU A 311 -29.73 -21.00 20.81
N GLU A 312 -29.57 -21.97 21.69
CA GLU A 312 -28.97 -21.83 23.02
C GLU A 312 -27.89 -22.88 23.24
N GLY A 313 -26.90 -22.59 24.08
CA GLY A 313 -25.85 -23.54 24.49
C GLY A 313 -24.91 -23.96 23.35
N GLU A 314 -24.57 -25.25 23.29
CA GLU A 314 -23.58 -25.82 22.34
C GLU A 314 -23.92 -25.56 20.86
N GLY A 315 -25.19 -25.32 20.54
CA GLY A 315 -25.61 -24.96 19.18
C GLY A 315 -25.01 -23.64 18.70
N ILE A 316 -24.77 -22.69 19.61
CA ILE A 316 -24.16 -21.38 19.31
C ILE A 316 -22.68 -21.54 18.96
N ASP A 317 -21.95 -22.38 19.71
CA ASP A 317 -20.50 -22.55 19.55
C ASP A 317 -20.13 -23.12 18.17
N GLU A 318 -20.96 -24.00 17.60
CA GLU A 318 -20.73 -24.54 16.26
C GLU A 318 -20.80 -23.45 15.17
N HIS A 319 -21.60 -22.38 15.34
CA HIS A 319 -21.62 -21.26 14.37
C HIS A 319 -20.36 -20.39 14.43
N PHE A 320 -19.72 -20.29 15.60
CA PHE A 320 -18.47 -19.52 15.77
C PHE A 320 -17.21 -20.33 15.46
N LYS A 321 -17.30 -21.66 15.40
CA LYS A 321 -16.18 -22.57 15.16
C LYS A 321 -15.32 -22.24 13.93
N PRO A 322 -15.86 -21.85 12.76
CA PRO A 322 -15.04 -21.40 11.62
C PRO A 322 -14.17 -20.18 11.94
N LEU A 323 -14.68 -19.24 12.75
CA LEU A 323 -13.98 -18.03 13.16
C LEU A 323 -12.85 -18.36 14.14
N VAL A 324 -13.12 -19.24 15.11
CA VAL A 324 -12.11 -19.74 16.05
C VAL A 324 -10.99 -20.48 15.31
N ASN A 325 -11.33 -21.33 14.34
CA ASN A 325 -10.35 -22.05 13.52
C ASN A 325 -9.47 -21.10 12.69
N LEU A 326 -10.05 -20.04 12.12
CA LEU A 326 -9.28 -19.03 11.41
C LEU A 326 -8.31 -18.31 12.36
N SER A 327 -8.79 -17.86 13.52
CA SER A 327 -7.96 -17.21 14.53
C SER A 327 -6.82 -18.10 15.01
N ALA A 328 -7.07 -19.38 15.26
CA ALA A 328 -6.04 -20.35 15.63
C ALA A 328 -5.01 -20.56 14.52
N THR A 329 -5.46 -20.59 13.26
CA THR A 329 -4.56 -20.68 12.10
C THR A 329 -3.66 -19.44 11.99
N ILE A 330 -4.23 -18.24 12.13
CA ILE A 330 -3.46 -16.99 12.14
C ILE A 330 -2.44 -16.99 13.28
N GLY A 331 -2.85 -17.38 14.49
CA GLY A 331 -1.95 -17.49 15.65
C GLY A 331 -0.81 -18.48 15.41
N THR A 332 -1.10 -19.62 14.78
CA THR A 332 -0.07 -20.61 14.40
C THR A 332 0.92 -20.02 13.41
N ARG A 333 0.45 -19.36 12.35
CA ARG A 333 1.32 -18.74 11.34
C ARG A 333 2.15 -17.59 11.91
N LEU A 334 1.57 -16.79 12.81
CA LEU A 334 2.31 -15.74 13.51
C LEU A 334 3.41 -16.31 14.41
N GLY A 335 3.12 -17.41 15.12
CA GLY A 335 4.13 -18.13 15.91
C GLY A 335 5.27 -18.67 15.04
N GLU A 336 4.95 -19.32 13.92
CA GLU A 336 5.94 -19.79 12.94
C GLU A 336 6.80 -18.65 12.37
N LEU A 337 6.20 -17.49 12.10
CA LEU A 337 6.92 -16.29 11.66
C LEU A 337 7.94 -15.85 12.71
N HIS A 338 7.54 -15.74 13.97
CA HIS A 338 8.45 -15.35 15.06
C HIS A 338 9.55 -16.39 15.28
N VAL A 339 9.25 -17.69 15.14
CA VAL A 339 10.27 -18.74 15.19
C VAL A 339 11.30 -18.56 14.06
N ALA A 340 10.87 -18.22 12.85
CA ALA A 340 11.77 -17.95 11.73
C ALA A 340 12.65 -16.70 11.98
N LEU A 341 12.07 -15.63 12.54
CA LEU A 341 12.78 -14.40 12.90
C LEU A 341 13.70 -14.55 14.11
N ALA A 342 13.48 -15.57 14.93
CA ALA A 342 14.32 -15.91 16.09
C ALA A 342 15.46 -16.88 15.77
N GLN A 343 15.62 -17.30 14.52
CA GLN A 343 16.70 -18.23 14.14
C GLN A 343 18.08 -17.57 14.31
N PRO A 344 19.11 -18.32 14.75
CA PRO A 344 20.48 -17.83 14.74
C PRO A 344 20.91 -17.44 13.32
N THR A 345 21.54 -16.28 13.19
CA THR A 345 21.95 -15.70 11.91
C THR A 345 23.20 -14.85 12.10
N ASP A 346 24.03 -14.77 11.05
CA ASP A 346 25.18 -13.86 11.00
C ASP A 346 24.77 -12.42 10.63
N ASP A 347 23.50 -12.22 10.23
CA ASP A 347 22.92 -10.89 9.99
C ASP A 347 22.62 -10.20 11.33
N GLU A 348 23.45 -9.22 11.70
CA GLU A 348 23.34 -8.47 12.95
C GLU A 348 21.95 -7.82 13.11
N ALA A 349 21.30 -7.41 12.03
CA ALA A 349 19.99 -6.77 12.07
C ALA A 349 18.85 -7.75 12.42
N PHE A 350 19.09 -9.05 12.31
CA PHE A 350 18.14 -10.12 12.64
C PHE A 350 18.61 -11.01 13.80
N SER A 351 19.83 -10.82 14.29
CA SER A 351 20.35 -11.57 15.43
C SER A 351 19.49 -11.33 16.68
N PRO A 352 18.88 -12.38 17.27
CA PRO A 352 18.10 -12.23 18.48
C PRO A 352 18.98 -11.77 19.65
N ILE A 353 18.47 -10.86 20.47
CA ILE A 353 19.16 -10.34 21.65
C ILE A 353 18.23 -10.38 22.88
N TRP A 354 18.78 -10.64 24.06
CA TRP A 354 17.99 -10.65 25.29
C TRP A 354 17.86 -9.22 25.83
N ALA A 355 16.62 -8.81 26.14
CA ALA A 355 16.35 -7.50 26.69
C ALA A 355 17.04 -7.29 28.05
N GLY A 356 17.76 -6.17 28.17
CA GLY A 356 18.38 -5.74 29.43
C GLY A 356 17.56 -4.68 30.17
N ASP A 357 18.05 -4.28 31.34
CA ASP A 357 17.37 -3.26 32.18
C ASP A 357 17.16 -1.93 31.45
N ALA A 358 18.08 -1.56 30.57
CA ALA A 358 18.00 -0.35 29.76
C ALA A 358 16.83 -0.40 28.75
N ASP A 359 16.60 -1.56 28.12
CA ASP A 359 15.49 -1.75 27.17
C ASP A 359 14.14 -1.63 27.88
N ILE A 360 14.02 -2.27 29.04
CA ILE A 360 12.80 -2.28 29.84
C ILE A 360 12.50 -0.88 30.36
N SER A 361 13.52 -0.16 30.84
CA SER A 361 13.38 1.23 31.27
C SER A 361 12.90 2.12 30.12
N ARG A 362 13.44 1.92 28.91
CA ARG A 362 13.02 2.63 27.70
C ARG A 362 11.57 2.31 27.32
N TRP A 363 11.18 1.04 27.30
CA TRP A 363 9.80 0.65 26.97
C TRP A 363 8.79 1.15 27.99
N ARG A 364 9.11 1.04 29.28
CA ARG A 364 8.29 1.58 30.36
C ARG A 364 8.07 3.07 30.19
N ALA A 365 9.14 3.84 29.99
CA ALA A 365 9.02 5.28 29.74
C ALA A 365 8.20 5.59 28.48
N GLY A 366 8.41 4.85 27.39
CA GLY A 366 7.66 5.01 26.14
C GLY A 366 6.17 4.73 26.27
N VAL A 367 5.80 3.61 26.90
CA VAL A 367 4.39 3.23 27.13
C VAL A 367 3.72 4.22 28.09
N THR A 368 4.39 4.61 29.17
CA THR A 368 3.87 5.64 30.09
C THR A 368 3.62 6.96 29.36
N ALA A 369 4.54 7.42 28.51
CA ALA A 369 4.37 8.64 27.73
C ALA A 369 3.20 8.54 26.73
N GLN A 370 3.02 7.41 26.06
CA GLN A 370 1.89 7.20 25.14
C GLN A 370 0.54 7.18 25.87
N ILE A 371 0.47 6.56 27.05
CA ILE A 371 -0.73 6.56 27.88
C ILE A 371 -1.03 7.98 28.35
N ASP A 372 -0.04 8.69 28.88
CA ASP A 372 -0.21 10.06 29.37
C ASP A 372 -0.67 11.03 28.27
N GLN A 373 -0.06 10.94 27.08
CA GLN A 373 -0.47 11.71 25.91
C GLN A 373 -1.93 11.42 25.54
N SER A 374 -2.31 10.14 25.53
CA SER A 374 -3.66 9.71 25.15
C SER A 374 -4.71 10.17 26.17
N LEU A 375 -4.40 10.08 27.46
CA LEU A 375 -5.26 10.56 28.55
C LEU A 375 -5.38 12.08 28.53
N THR A 376 -4.28 12.80 28.27
CA THR A 376 -4.29 14.26 28.13
C THR A 376 -5.17 14.69 26.95
N MET A 377 -5.07 14.01 25.81
CA MET A 377 -5.94 14.25 24.66
C MET A 377 -7.41 13.96 24.99
N LEU A 378 -7.70 12.88 25.70
CA LEU A 378 -9.06 12.56 26.13
C LEU A 378 -9.63 13.61 27.09
N GLU A 379 -8.84 14.07 28.05
CA GLU A 379 -9.19 15.10 29.02
C GLU A 379 -9.54 16.42 28.33
N LEU A 380 -8.67 16.89 27.41
CA LEU A 380 -8.88 18.11 26.62
C LEU A 380 -10.14 18.08 25.75
N ASN A 381 -10.57 16.90 25.31
CA ASN A 381 -11.76 16.74 24.44
C ASN A 381 -12.99 16.24 25.20
N SER A 382 -12.89 15.98 26.50
CA SER A 382 -13.94 15.32 27.30
C SER A 382 -15.20 16.17 27.46
N GLU A 383 -15.07 17.50 27.50
CA GLU A 383 -16.20 18.43 27.63
C GLU A 383 -17.15 18.41 26.43
N GLY A 384 -16.66 17.98 25.25
CA GLY A 384 -17.45 17.85 24.03
C GLY A 384 -18.13 16.49 23.85
N LEU A 385 -17.94 15.55 24.78
CA LEU A 385 -18.53 14.22 24.71
C LEU A 385 -19.89 14.17 25.42
N GLU A 386 -20.84 13.43 24.86
CA GLU A 386 -22.17 13.22 25.44
C GLU A 386 -22.51 11.74 25.59
N GLY A 387 -23.47 11.45 26.49
CA GLY A 387 -23.99 10.11 26.73
C GLY A 387 -22.91 9.10 27.14
N ARG A 388 -22.95 7.90 26.54
CA ARG A 388 -22.07 6.78 26.88
C ARG A 388 -20.59 7.10 26.68
N ALA A 389 -20.25 7.90 25.67
CA ALA A 389 -18.87 8.29 25.41
C ALA A 389 -18.29 9.15 26.56
N ALA A 390 -19.09 10.02 27.15
CA ALA A 390 -18.68 10.83 28.31
C ALA A 390 -18.56 9.99 29.60
N GLU A 391 -19.35 8.94 29.74
CA GLU A 391 -19.23 7.97 30.84
C GLU A 391 -17.95 7.14 30.72
N ASP A 392 -17.68 6.58 29.53
CA ASP A 392 -16.47 5.81 29.26
C ASP A 392 -15.21 6.67 29.43
N ALA A 393 -15.23 7.92 28.95
CA ALA A 393 -14.13 8.86 29.12
C ALA A 393 -13.81 9.14 30.60
N ARG A 394 -14.84 9.43 31.42
CA ARG A 394 -14.68 9.62 32.88
C ARG A 394 -14.17 8.36 33.56
N MET A 395 -14.65 7.18 33.15
CA MET A 395 -14.19 5.91 33.70
C MET A 395 -12.71 5.68 33.41
N ILE A 396 -12.26 5.88 32.17
CA ILE A 396 -10.85 5.73 31.78
C ILE A 396 -9.97 6.75 32.53
N LEU A 397 -10.35 8.03 32.55
CA LEU A 397 -9.60 9.09 33.22
C LEU A 397 -9.46 8.83 34.74
N SER A 398 -10.50 8.31 35.39
CA SER A 398 -10.43 7.99 36.82
C SER A 398 -9.47 6.83 37.16
N ARG A 399 -9.03 6.06 36.16
CA ARG A 399 -8.08 4.94 36.29
C ARG A 399 -6.65 5.28 35.85
N ARG A 400 -6.31 6.56 35.69
CA ARG A 400 -4.97 7.03 35.29
C ARG A 400 -3.85 6.38 36.12
N GLU A 401 -3.95 6.44 37.44
CA GLU A 401 -2.94 5.86 38.35
C GLU A 401 -2.90 4.32 38.26
N ASP A 402 -4.04 3.65 38.11
CA ASP A 402 -4.08 2.19 37.90
C ASP A 402 -3.34 1.80 36.63
N LEU A 403 -3.54 2.55 35.53
CA LEU A 403 -2.90 2.29 34.24
C LEU A 403 -1.39 2.44 34.35
N PHE A 404 -0.90 3.50 35.01
CA PHE A 404 0.54 3.65 35.25
C PHE A 404 1.08 2.54 36.16
N GLY A 405 0.39 2.19 37.24
CA GLY A 405 0.75 1.06 38.11
C GLY A 405 0.79 -0.30 37.39
N LEU A 406 -0.03 -0.50 36.36
CA LEU A 406 0.04 -1.69 35.50
C LEU A 406 1.29 -1.68 34.63
N VAL A 407 1.68 -0.54 34.04
CA VAL A 407 2.92 -0.45 33.25
C VAL A 407 4.14 -0.77 34.12
N GLU A 408 4.16 -0.22 35.34
CA GLU A 408 5.18 -0.50 36.35
C GLU A 408 5.32 -2.00 36.62
N THR A 409 4.19 -2.65 36.91
CA THR A 409 4.15 -4.07 37.26
C THR A 409 4.50 -4.96 36.05
N LEU A 410 3.91 -4.68 34.89
CA LEU A 410 4.05 -5.53 33.70
C LEU A 410 5.42 -5.41 33.04
N SER A 411 6.04 -4.23 33.07
CA SER A 411 7.40 -4.04 32.55
C SER A 411 8.43 -4.87 33.32
N GLY A 412 8.23 -5.12 34.62
CA GLY A 412 9.09 -6.00 35.41
C GLY A 412 9.10 -7.46 34.93
N PHE A 413 8.02 -7.93 34.30
CA PHE A 413 7.97 -9.28 33.72
C PHE A 413 8.66 -9.38 32.35
N ALA A 414 9.07 -8.26 31.75
CA ALA A 414 9.76 -8.25 30.46
C ALA A 414 11.27 -8.54 30.57
N ILE A 415 11.81 -8.67 31.79
CA ILE A 415 13.23 -9.02 32.02
C ILE A 415 13.56 -10.33 31.32
N SER A 416 14.67 -10.35 30.58
CA SER A 416 15.09 -11.51 29.80
C SER A 416 14.05 -11.96 28.77
N THR A 417 13.29 -11.03 28.20
CA THR A 417 12.50 -11.30 26.98
C THR A 417 13.45 -11.32 25.77
N LEU A 418 13.25 -12.28 24.87
CA LEU A 418 13.99 -12.33 23.62
C LEU A 418 13.46 -11.25 22.68
N MET A 419 14.33 -10.35 22.24
CA MET A 419 14.03 -9.36 21.22
C MET A 419 14.46 -9.89 19.86
N THR A 420 13.52 -9.90 18.93
CA THR A 420 13.74 -10.24 17.52
C THR A 420 13.19 -9.11 16.66
N ARG A 421 13.48 -9.15 15.37
CA ARG A 421 12.68 -8.38 14.41
C ARG A 421 11.23 -8.85 14.47
N THR A 422 10.32 -7.91 14.25
CA THR A 422 8.87 -8.10 14.27
C THR A 422 8.25 -7.49 13.01
N HIS A 423 6.97 -7.79 12.76
CA HIS A 423 6.25 -7.15 11.66
C HIS A 423 6.04 -5.64 11.89
N GLY A 424 5.77 -5.25 13.15
CA GLY A 424 5.52 -3.87 13.57
C GLY A 424 6.71 -3.24 14.26
#